data_AF-A0A090LZX5-F1
#
_entry.id   AF-A0A090LZX5-F1
#
_cell.length_a   1.000
_cell.length_b   1.000
_cell.length_c   1.000
_cell.angle_alpha   90.00
_cell.angle_beta   90.00
_cell.angle_gamma   90.00
#
_symmetry.space_group_name_H-M   'P 1'
#
loop_
_entity.id
_entity.type
_entity.pdbx_description
1 polymer ?
#
loop_
_entity_poly.entity_id
_entity_poly.type
_entity_poly.pdbx_seq_one_letter_code
_entity_poly.pdbx_strand_id
1 'polypeptide(L)'
;MSAINVTSVQVLDNPQMFSSPLQFEIQYECLQDLRHDLEWKLTYVGSAEDDEYDQVLDTVLVGPVVRGAYKFVFQANPPDVSKIPAEDILGVTVLLVTCSYNNEEFIRVGYYVNNEYADEELREDPPSQPRLDRVMRNILADKPRVTRFPCDFDAQAIPGMENVASEDAMMGDENQEVQQGGMGVDFSKDQAGFFQQQQAPGQTQGLW
;
A
#
# COMPACT_ATOMS: atom_id res chain seq x y z
N MET A 1 3.01 -5.51 12.99
CA MET A 1 1.97 -6.53 12.69
C MET A 1 0.86 -5.80 11.95
N SER A 2 0.35 -6.34 10.84
CA SER A 2 -0.72 -5.68 10.07
C SER A 2 -2.01 -5.66 10.90
N ALA A 3 -2.68 -4.51 11.01
CA ALA A 3 -3.95 -4.41 11.72
C ALA A 3 -5.11 -5.03 10.94
N ILE A 4 -4.99 -5.06 9.61
CA ILE A 4 -5.96 -5.65 8.68
C ILE A 4 -5.36 -6.91 8.06
N ASN A 5 -6.16 -7.98 8.04
CA ASN A 5 -5.86 -9.22 7.34
C ASN A 5 -6.94 -9.54 6.32
N VAL A 6 -6.62 -9.35 5.03
CA VAL A 6 -7.53 -9.73 3.94
C VAL A 6 -7.50 -11.26 3.79
N THR A 7 -8.65 -11.89 4.02
CA THR A 7 -8.79 -13.36 4.05
C THR A 7 -9.19 -13.91 2.68
N SER A 8 -10.05 -13.21 1.95
CA SER A 8 -10.53 -13.65 0.63
C SER A 8 -10.91 -12.47 -0.25
N VAL A 9 -10.56 -12.56 -1.53
CA VAL A 9 -11.06 -11.69 -2.59
C VAL A 9 -11.53 -12.61 -3.72
N GLN A 10 -12.84 -12.74 -3.88
CA GLN A 10 -13.44 -13.64 -4.87
C GLN A 10 -14.05 -12.84 -6.00
N VAL A 11 -13.76 -13.24 -7.23
CA VAL A 11 -14.39 -12.66 -8.42
C VAL A 11 -15.75 -13.32 -8.60
N LEU A 12 -16.80 -12.50 -8.72
CA LEU A 12 -18.15 -12.95 -9.02
C LEU A 12 -18.45 -12.75 -10.51
N ASP A 13 -19.43 -13.50 -11.03
CA ASP A 13 -19.93 -13.38 -12.41
C ASP A 13 -18.81 -13.38 -13.47
N ASN A 14 -18.00 -14.44 -13.50
CA ASN A 14 -16.88 -14.60 -14.42
C ASN A 14 -16.87 -15.98 -15.11
N PRO A 15 -16.60 -16.09 -16.42
CA PRO A 15 -16.36 -15.01 -17.41
C PRO A 15 -17.65 -14.25 -17.78
N GLN A 16 -17.51 -13.02 -18.30
CA GLN A 16 -18.66 -12.18 -18.64
C GLN A 16 -18.38 -11.18 -19.76
N MET A 17 -19.41 -10.57 -20.36
CA MET A 17 -19.24 -9.53 -21.37
C MET A 17 -18.40 -8.35 -20.86
N PHE A 18 -17.57 -7.76 -21.72
CA PHE A 18 -16.71 -6.63 -21.35
C PHE A 18 -17.49 -5.45 -20.76
N SER A 19 -18.67 -5.15 -21.31
CA SER A 19 -19.56 -4.07 -20.87
C SER A 19 -20.31 -4.37 -19.55
N SER A 20 -20.15 -5.57 -18.99
CA SER A 20 -20.79 -5.91 -17.73
C SER A 20 -20.00 -5.38 -16.52
N PRO A 21 -20.70 -5.00 -15.43
CA PRO A 21 -20.06 -4.61 -14.18
C PRO A 21 -19.05 -5.63 -13.68
N LEU A 22 -18.07 -5.15 -12.93
CA LEU A 22 -17.12 -5.96 -12.17
C LEU A 22 -17.67 -6.17 -10.77
N GLN A 23 -17.58 -7.39 -10.25
CA GLN A 23 -18.07 -7.73 -8.92
C GLN A 23 -17.03 -8.56 -8.18
N PHE A 24 -16.65 -8.09 -6.99
CA PHE A 24 -15.72 -8.76 -6.11
C PHE A 24 -16.34 -8.93 -4.73
N GLU A 25 -16.30 -10.14 -4.19
CA GLU A 25 -16.62 -10.37 -2.79
C GLU A 25 -15.32 -10.27 -1.97
N ILE A 26 -15.25 -9.26 -1.11
CA ILE A 26 -14.08 -8.98 -0.29
C ILE A 26 -14.39 -9.38 1.15
N GLN A 27 -13.52 -10.20 1.72
CA GLN A 27 -13.54 -10.63 3.11
C GLN A 27 -12.23 -10.26 3.80
N TYR A 28 -12.32 -9.62 4.95
CA TYR A 28 -11.16 -9.23 5.74
C TYR A 28 -11.46 -9.25 7.23
N GLU A 29 -10.41 -9.39 8.03
CA GLU A 29 -10.46 -9.34 9.47
C GLU A 29 -9.68 -8.12 9.96
N CYS A 30 -10.30 -7.36 10.86
CA CYS A 30 -9.71 -6.25 11.56
C CYS A 30 -9.32 -6.70 12.97
N LEU A 31 -8.03 -6.59 13.31
CA LEU A 31 -7.47 -7.10 14.57
C LEU A 31 -7.48 -6.07 15.72
N GLN A 32 -7.62 -4.78 15.40
CA GLN A 32 -7.66 -3.66 16.34
C GLN A 32 -8.56 -2.55 15.79
N ASP A 33 -9.17 -1.74 16.64
CA ASP A 33 -9.96 -0.59 16.18
C ASP A 33 -9.05 0.43 15.49
N LEU A 34 -9.47 0.91 14.32
CA LEU A 34 -8.74 1.91 13.55
C LEU A 34 -9.41 3.28 13.67
N ARG A 35 -8.58 4.33 13.67
CA ARG A 35 -9.06 5.72 13.74
C ARG A 35 -9.60 6.22 12.42
N HIS A 36 -9.03 5.78 11.30
CA HIS A 36 -9.38 6.21 9.95
C HIS A 36 -10.12 5.12 9.18
N ASP A 37 -10.77 5.53 8.10
CA ASP A 37 -11.48 4.63 7.20
C ASP A 37 -10.49 3.89 6.28
N LEU A 38 -10.89 2.71 5.83
CA LEU A 38 -10.18 2.00 4.78
C LEU A 38 -10.69 2.47 3.41
N GLU A 39 -9.77 2.79 2.52
CA GLU A 39 -10.08 3.11 1.12
C GLU A 39 -9.82 1.87 0.26
N TRP A 40 -10.89 1.30 -0.30
CA TRP A 40 -10.81 0.25 -1.31
C TRP A 40 -10.95 0.87 -2.69
N LYS A 41 -10.04 0.53 -3.60
CA LYS A 41 -10.01 1.08 -4.95
C LYS A 41 -9.90 -0.04 -5.96
N LEU A 42 -10.71 0.03 -7.01
CA LEU A 42 -10.62 -0.87 -8.15
C LEU A 42 -10.07 -0.10 -9.34
N THR A 43 -8.91 -0.52 -9.84
CA THR A 43 -8.24 0.09 -10.98
C THR A 43 -8.13 -0.92 -12.12
N TYR A 44 -8.49 -0.50 -13.33
CA TYR A 44 -8.27 -1.25 -14.56
C TYR A 44 -7.05 -0.69 -15.28
N VAL A 45 -6.10 -1.56 -15.63
CA VAL A 45 -4.90 -1.18 -16.36
C VAL A 45 -5.25 -1.03 -17.84
N GLY A 46 -5.17 0.19 -18.35
CA GLY A 46 -5.55 0.48 -19.74
C GLY A 46 -4.51 0.03 -20.75
N SER A 47 -3.22 0.14 -20.40
CA SER A 47 -2.11 -0.32 -21.21
C SER A 47 -1.03 -0.91 -20.31
N ALA A 48 -0.29 -1.90 -20.80
CA ALA A 48 0.84 -2.46 -20.04
C ALA A 48 2.07 -1.55 -20.04
N GLU A 49 2.16 -0.61 -20.99
CA GLU A 49 3.33 0.24 -21.19
C GLU A 49 3.22 1.59 -20.47
N ASP A 50 2.00 2.06 -20.22
CA ASP A 50 1.71 3.42 -19.77
C ASP A 50 0.57 3.43 -18.74
N ASP A 51 0.87 3.94 -17.55
CA ASP A 51 -0.06 4.04 -16.41
C ASP A 51 -1.01 5.25 -16.53
N GLU A 52 -0.81 6.15 -17.50
CA GLU A 52 -1.76 7.24 -17.79
C GLU A 52 -3.12 6.72 -18.27
N TYR A 53 -3.16 5.51 -18.83
CA TYR A 53 -4.39 4.85 -19.25
C TYR A 53 -5.08 4.07 -18.13
N ASP A 54 -4.51 4.05 -16.92
CA ASP A 54 -5.12 3.39 -15.77
C ASP A 54 -6.41 4.10 -15.36
N GLN A 55 -7.48 3.33 -15.24
CA GLN A 55 -8.79 3.83 -14.90
C GLN A 55 -9.21 3.36 -13.53
N VAL A 56 -9.35 4.30 -12.60
CA VAL A 56 -10.03 4.05 -11.34
C VAL A 56 -11.52 3.89 -11.63
N LEU A 57 -12.02 2.66 -11.50
CA LEU A 57 -13.39 2.31 -11.81
C LEU A 57 -14.34 2.71 -10.69
N ASP A 58 -13.91 2.48 -9.44
CA ASP A 58 -14.66 2.89 -8.26
C ASP A 58 -13.74 2.98 -7.04
N THR A 59 -14.18 3.73 -6.03
CA THR A 59 -13.51 3.89 -4.74
C THR A 59 -14.54 3.86 -3.62
N VAL A 60 -14.36 2.94 -2.67
CA VAL A 60 -15.26 2.73 -1.54
C VAL A 60 -14.51 2.99 -0.24
N LEU A 61 -15.06 3.88 0.59
CA LEU A 61 -14.59 4.10 1.94
C LEU A 61 -15.38 3.21 2.90
N VAL A 62 -14.68 2.46 3.75
CA VAL A 62 -15.26 1.60 4.77
C VAL A 62 -14.83 2.10 6.14
N GLY A 63 -15.80 2.62 6.89
CA GLY A 63 -15.61 3.09 8.26
C GLY A 63 -16.94 3.30 9.00
N PRO A 64 -16.93 3.36 10.33
CA PRO A 64 -15.78 3.16 11.22
C PRO A 64 -15.33 1.69 11.28
N VAL A 65 -14.02 1.44 11.33
CA VAL A 65 -13.45 0.09 11.32
C VAL A 65 -13.12 -0.37 12.74
N VAL A 66 -14.02 -1.17 13.31
CA VAL A 66 -13.82 -1.82 14.62
C VAL A 66 -13.32 -3.24 14.46
N ARG A 67 -12.73 -3.80 15.51
CA ARG A 67 -12.26 -5.18 15.52
C ARG A 67 -13.38 -6.17 15.16
N GLY A 68 -13.12 -7.05 14.19
CA GLY A 68 -14.11 -8.03 13.72
C GLY A 68 -13.82 -8.56 12.32
N ALA A 69 -14.67 -9.48 11.87
CA ALA A 69 -14.64 -9.99 10.50
C ALA A 69 -15.70 -9.27 9.65
N TYR A 70 -15.29 -8.86 8.46
CA TYR A 70 -16.12 -8.11 7.52
C TYR A 70 -16.19 -8.82 6.18
N LYS A 71 -17.33 -8.64 5.53
CA LYS A 71 -17.61 -9.15 4.19
C LYS A 71 -18.51 -8.15 3.47
N PHE A 72 -18.12 -7.77 2.26
CA PHE A 72 -18.94 -6.93 1.40
C PHE A 72 -18.73 -7.26 -0.07
N VAL A 73 -19.67 -6.83 -0.92
CA VAL A 73 -19.56 -6.95 -2.37
C VAL A 73 -19.12 -5.59 -2.91
N PHE A 74 -17.95 -5.55 -3.53
CA PHE A 74 -17.42 -4.40 -4.24
C PHE A 74 -17.80 -4.52 -5.72
N GLN A 75 -18.76 -3.70 -6.15
CA GLN A 75 -19.23 -3.66 -7.54
C GLN A 75 -18.80 -2.35 -8.19
N ALA A 76 -18.27 -2.42 -9.41
CA ALA A 76 -17.87 -1.25 -10.19
C ALA A 76 -18.36 -1.34 -11.63
N ASN A 77 -18.50 -0.18 -12.28
CA ASN A 77 -18.81 -0.09 -13.70
C ASN A 77 -17.60 -0.57 -14.54
N PRO A 78 -17.83 -1.05 -15.79
CA PRO A 78 -16.74 -1.38 -16.70
C PRO A 78 -15.87 -0.15 -17.03
N PRO A 79 -14.62 -0.34 -17.46
CA PRO A 79 -13.76 0.75 -17.90
C PRO A 79 -14.31 1.46 -19.14
N ASP A 80 -13.94 2.74 -19.28
CA ASP A 80 -14.23 3.53 -20.47
C ASP A 80 -13.28 3.16 -21.61
N VAL A 81 -13.82 2.51 -22.63
CA VAL A 81 -13.03 2.02 -23.77
C VAL A 81 -12.45 3.14 -24.61
N SER A 82 -13.06 4.33 -24.61
CA SER A 82 -12.52 5.47 -25.38
C SER A 82 -11.15 5.94 -24.88
N LYS A 83 -10.79 5.56 -23.65
CA LYS A 83 -9.50 5.87 -23.00
C LYS A 83 -8.53 4.70 -23.06
N ILE A 84 -8.87 3.59 -23.72
CA ILE A 84 -7.99 2.42 -23.85
C ILE A 84 -7.42 2.43 -25.27
N PRO A 85 -6.10 2.27 -25.44
CA PRO A 85 -5.50 2.08 -26.77
C PRO A 85 -6.16 0.91 -27.51
N ALA A 86 -6.48 1.08 -28.79
CA ALA A 86 -7.24 0.09 -29.54
C ALA A 86 -6.55 -1.29 -29.61
N GLU A 87 -5.23 -1.31 -29.51
CA GLU A 87 -4.39 -2.50 -29.47
C GLU A 87 -4.43 -3.25 -28.12
N ASP A 88 -4.72 -2.54 -27.02
CA ASP A 88 -4.79 -3.09 -25.66
C ASP A 88 -6.22 -3.47 -25.23
N ILE A 89 -7.24 -3.17 -26.05
CA ILE A 89 -8.62 -3.58 -25.78
C ILE A 89 -8.73 -5.11 -25.76
N LEU A 90 -8.05 -5.80 -26.68
CA LEU A 90 -8.04 -7.24 -26.80
C LEU A 90 -6.74 -7.82 -26.26
N GLY A 91 -6.81 -9.04 -25.73
CA GLY A 91 -5.66 -9.72 -25.13
C GLY A 91 -5.64 -9.59 -23.61
N VAL A 92 -4.43 -9.62 -23.05
CA VAL A 92 -4.24 -9.75 -21.60
C VAL A 92 -3.94 -8.39 -20.98
N THR A 93 -4.70 -8.05 -19.96
CA THR A 93 -4.51 -6.87 -19.12
C THR A 93 -4.63 -7.25 -17.63
N VAL A 94 -4.63 -6.26 -16.73
CA VAL A 94 -4.64 -6.43 -15.28
C VAL A 94 -5.74 -5.59 -14.62
N LEU A 95 -6.41 -6.18 -13.64
CA LEU A 95 -7.27 -5.49 -12.67
C LEU A 95 -6.57 -5.47 -11.32
N LEU A 96 -6.58 -4.32 -10.66
CA LEU A 96 -5.97 -4.11 -9.35
C LEU A 96 -7.05 -3.74 -8.34
N VAL A 97 -7.19 -4.55 -7.29
CA VAL A 97 -7.92 -4.19 -6.08
C VAL A 97 -6.89 -3.75 -5.05
N THR A 98 -6.87 -2.46 -4.71
CA THR A 98 -5.99 -1.91 -3.68
C THR A 98 -6.79 -1.55 -2.44
N CYS A 99 -6.15 -1.67 -1.28
CA CYS A 99 -6.67 -1.13 -0.04
C CYS A 99 -5.61 -0.26 0.62
N SER A 100 -6.04 0.94 1.00
CA SER A 100 -5.21 1.94 1.65
C SER A 100 -5.78 2.32 3.01
N TYR A 101 -4.91 2.64 3.94
CA TYR A 101 -5.23 3.22 5.23
C TYR A 101 -4.55 4.57 5.35
N ASN A 102 -5.29 5.65 5.63
CA ASN A 102 -4.73 7.00 5.74
C ASN A 102 -3.81 7.39 4.55
N ASN A 103 -4.26 7.11 3.33
CA ASN A 103 -3.53 7.32 2.07
C ASN A 103 -2.25 6.47 1.87
N GLU A 104 -1.99 5.49 2.73
CA GLU A 104 -0.91 4.51 2.59
C GLU A 104 -1.47 3.17 2.11
N GLU A 105 -1.08 2.74 0.91
CA GLU A 105 -1.46 1.43 0.37
C GLU A 105 -0.72 0.32 1.12
N PHE A 106 -1.47 -0.64 1.68
CA PHE A 106 -0.89 -1.76 2.42
C PHE A 106 -1.10 -3.11 1.74
N ILE A 107 -2.07 -3.22 0.83
CA ILE A 107 -2.31 -4.42 0.05
C ILE A 107 -2.80 -4.10 -1.34
N ARG A 108 -2.31 -4.89 -2.30
CA ARG A 108 -2.69 -4.88 -3.70
C ARG A 108 -2.95 -6.31 -4.15
N VAL A 109 -4.11 -6.55 -4.73
CA VAL A 109 -4.50 -7.83 -5.31
C VAL A 109 -4.71 -7.62 -6.80
N GLY A 110 -3.79 -8.15 -7.60
CA GLY A 110 -3.83 -8.10 -9.05
C GLY A 110 -4.44 -9.37 -9.66
N TYR A 111 -5.33 -9.20 -10.63
CA TYR A 111 -5.88 -10.26 -11.44
C TYR A 111 -5.51 -10.04 -12.90
N TYR A 112 -5.03 -11.08 -13.58
CA TYR A 112 -4.94 -11.04 -15.03
C TYR A 112 -6.35 -11.15 -15.62
N VAL A 113 -6.60 -10.36 -16.65
CA VAL A 113 -7.85 -10.30 -17.37
C VAL A 113 -7.53 -10.60 -18.82
N ASN A 114 -8.21 -11.56 -19.41
CA ASN A 114 -8.12 -11.87 -20.83
C ASN A 114 -9.41 -11.42 -21.52
N ASN A 115 -9.27 -10.49 -22.46
CA ASN A 115 -10.35 -9.97 -23.29
C ASN A 115 -10.25 -10.65 -24.67
N GLU A 116 -11.21 -11.51 -24.99
CA GLU A 116 -11.24 -12.23 -26.26
C GLU A 116 -12.65 -12.22 -26.88
N TYR A 117 -12.72 -12.34 -28.20
CA TYR A 117 -14.00 -12.52 -28.87
C TYR A 117 -14.58 -13.89 -28.54
N ALA A 118 -15.89 -13.93 -28.29
CA ALA A 118 -16.62 -15.17 -28.11
C ALA A 118 -16.71 -15.97 -29.43
N ASP A 119 -16.78 -15.28 -30.57
CA ASP A 119 -16.94 -15.86 -31.90
C ASP A 119 -15.56 -16.19 -32.53
N GLU A 120 -15.37 -17.43 -32.98
CA GLU A 120 -14.09 -17.94 -33.54
C GLU A 120 -13.66 -17.19 -34.81
N GLU A 121 -14.62 -16.83 -35.69
CA GLU A 121 -14.35 -16.05 -36.91
C GLU A 121 -13.72 -14.68 -36.60
N LEU A 122 -14.19 -14.01 -35.54
CA LEU A 122 -13.65 -12.71 -35.11
C LEU A 122 -12.30 -12.85 -34.40
N ARG A 123 -11.94 -14.05 -33.92
CA ARG A 123 -10.60 -14.33 -33.37
C ARG A 123 -9.58 -14.53 -34.49
N GLU A 124 -9.96 -15.16 -35.59
CA GLU A 124 -9.06 -15.41 -36.74
C GLU A 124 -8.86 -14.17 -37.61
N ASP A 125 -9.91 -13.38 -37.84
CA ASP A 125 -9.86 -12.13 -38.60
C ASP A 125 -10.45 -10.96 -37.79
N PRO A 126 -9.68 -10.39 -36.85
CA PRO A 126 -10.16 -9.31 -36.01
C PRO A 126 -10.41 -8.05 -36.85
N PRO A 127 -11.59 -7.42 -36.74
CA PRO A 127 -11.88 -6.18 -37.45
C PRO A 127 -10.96 -5.05 -36.96
N SER A 128 -10.66 -4.09 -37.84
CA SER A 128 -9.79 -2.94 -37.50
C SER A 128 -10.34 -2.07 -36.37
N GLN A 129 -11.65 -2.11 -36.11
CA GLN A 129 -12.28 -1.52 -34.94
C GLN A 129 -12.85 -2.62 -34.05
N PRO A 130 -12.41 -2.72 -32.78
CA PRO A 130 -12.89 -3.75 -31.87
C PRO A 130 -14.40 -3.71 -31.62
N ARG A 131 -15.07 -4.85 -31.77
CA ARG A 131 -16.52 -4.99 -31.51
C ARG A 131 -16.79 -5.38 -30.07
N LEU A 132 -16.91 -4.37 -29.21
CA LEU A 132 -17.07 -4.54 -27.75
C LEU A 132 -18.28 -5.37 -27.33
N ASP A 133 -19.33 -5.39 -28.14
CA ASP A 133 -20.53 -6.20 -27.93
C ASP A 133 -20.27 -7.71 -28.02
N ARG A 134 -19.12 -8.11 -28.58
CA ARG A 134 -18.69 -9.50 -28.74
C ARG A 134 -17.46 -9.87 -27.91
N VAL A 135 -16.93 -8.94 -27.13
CA VAL A 135 -15.77 -9.18 -26.27
C VAL A 135 -16.23 -9.80 -24.95
N MET A 136 -15.68 -10.97 -24.66
CA MET A 136 -15.80 -11.65 -23.38
C MET A 136 -14.55 -11.36 -22.55
N ARG A 137 -14.77 -10.88 -21.34
CA ARG A 137 -13.77 -10.65 -20.31
C ARG A 137 -13.69 -11.87 -19.40
N ASN A 138 -12.53 -12.49 -19.33
CA ASN A 138 -12.24 -13.59 -18.42
C ASN A 138 -11.14 -13.17 -17.42
N ILE A 139 -11.51 -13.07 -16.15
CA ILE A 139 -10.62 -12.75 -15.04
C ILE A 139 -10.05 -14.06 -14.49
N LEU A 140 -8.72 -14.18 -14.47
CA LEU A 140 -8.00 -15.34 -13.95
C LEU A 140 -8.02 -15.36 -12.41
N ALA A 141 -9.18 -15.69 -11.85
CA ALA A 141 -9.46 -15.68 -10.41
C ALA A 141 -8.63 -16.71 -9.61
N ASP A 142 -8.15 -17.78 -10.25
CA ASP A 142 -7.41 -18.87 -9.60
C ASP A 142 -5.99 -18.49 -9.18
N LYS A 143 -5.41 -17.45 -9.80
CA LYS A 143 -4.00 -17.06 -9.59
C LYS A 143 -3.87 -15.56 -9.31
N PRO A 144 -4.48 -15.04 -8.23
CA PRO A 144 -4.30 -13.65 -7.85
C PRO A 144 -2.84 -13.38 -7.46
N ARG A 145 -2.35 -12.21 -7.85
CA ARG A 145 -1.05 -11.68 -7.43
C ARG A 145 -1.27 -10.77 -6.22
N VAL A 146 -0.91 -11.25 -5.04
CA VAL A 146 -1.04 -10.47 -3.80
C VAL A 146 0.29 -9.86 -3.42
N THR A 147 0.34 -8.53 -3.36
CA THR A 147 1.48 -7.76 -2.87
C THR A 147 1.05 -7.06 -1.58
N ARG A 148 1.88 -7.14 -0.54
CA ARG A 148 1.64 -6.49 0.75
C ARG A 148 2.76 -5.51 1.03
N PHE A 149 2.40 -4.33 1.51
CA PHE A 149 3.33 -3.28 1.90
C PHE A 149 3.25 -3.09 3.41
N PRO A 150 4.36 -2.77 4.08
CA PRO A 150 4.30 -2.27 5.45
C PRO A 150 3.43 -1.00 5.49
N CYS A 151 2.60 -0.87 6.50
CA CYS A 151 1.76 0.30 6.72
C CYS A 151 1.61 0.55 8.21
N ASP A 152 1.55 1.82 8.59
CA ASP A 152 1.37 2.24 9.96
C ASP A 152 -0.11 2.47 10.29
N PHE A 153 -0.74 1.46 10.88
CA PHE A 153 -2.19 1.43 11.09
C PHE A 153 -2.69 2.20 12.31
N ASP A 154 -1.81 2.83 13.10
CA ASP A 154 -2.07 3.70 14.26
C ASP A 154 -0.92 3.51 15.25
N ALA A 155 0.35 3.65 14.83
CA ALA A 155 1.46 3.66 15.77
C ALA A 155 1.11 4.63 16.89
N GLN A 156 1.28 4.15 18.12
CA GLN A 156 1.22 5.03 19.27
C GLN A 156 2.18 6.17 18.98
N ALA A 157 1.65 7.38 18.80
CA ALA A 157 2.45 8.58 18.90
C ALA A 157 3.20 8.45 20.22
N ILE A 158 4.51 8.25 20.15
CA ILE A 158 5.35 8.26 21.34
C ILE A 158 5.17 9.68 21.89
N PRO A 159 4.58 9.88 23.07
CA PRO A 159 4.42 11.21 23.62
C PRO A 159 5.83 11.70 23.98
N GLY A 160 6.42 12.60 23.17
CA GLY A 160 7.74 13.15 23.47
C GLY A 160 8.59 13.68 22.32
N MET A 161 8.13 13.70 21.07
CA MET A 161 8.89 14.31 19.97
C MET A 161 8.04 15.34 19.19
N GLU A 162 7.50 16.30 19.92
CA GLU A 162 7.15 17.60 19.35
C GLU A 162 8.41 18.48 19.33
N ASN A 163 8.83 18.85 18.12
CA ASN A 163 9.59 20.05 17.75
C ASN A 163 10.54 20.66 18.82
N VAL A 164 11.80 20.25 18.79
CA VAL A 164 12.92 21.18 19.07
C VAL A 164 13.65 21.48 17.77
N ALA A 165 12.93 22.14 16.86
CA ALA A 165 13.55 22.85 15.76
C ALA A 165 14.15 24.14 16.32
N SER A 166 15.44 24.07 16.66
CA SER A 166 16.44 25.14 16.60
C SER A 166 15.93 26.60 16.55
N GLU A 167 15.83 27.25 17.70
CA GLU A 167 15.87 28.71 17.85
C GLU A 167 17.01 29.10 18.82
N ASP A 168 18.24 28.75 18.48
CA ASP A 168 19.42 29.24 19.22
C ASP A 168 20.56 29.64 18.27
N ALA A 169 20.18 30.33 17.21
CA ALA A 169 21.09 31.10 16.37
C ALA A 169 20.43 32.43 16.05
N MET A 170 20.72 33.47 16.85
CA MET A 170 20.81 34.90 16.48
C MET A 170 20.56 35.77 17.72
N MET A 171 21.55 35.93 18.60
CA MET A 171 21.67 37.16 19.41
C MET A 171 23.13 37.59 19.39
N GLY A 172 23.42 38.56 18.53
CA GLY A 172 24.68 39.28 18.48
C GLY A 172 24.71 40.38 19.53
N ASP A 173 25.83 40.38 20.28
CA ASP A 173 26.63 41.51 20.75
C ASP A 173 25.93 42.84 21.11
N GLU A 174 25.94 43.20 22.40
CA GLU A 174 26.32 44.55 22.82
C GLU A 174 26.77 44.58 24.31
N ASN A 175 27.94 45.20 24.51
CA ASN A 175 28.66 45.41 25.77
C ASN A 175 27.92 46.32 26.78
N GLN A 176 28.07 46.04 28.09
CA GLN A 176 28.68 46.99 29.04
C GLN A 176 29.02 46.36 30.41
N GLU A 177 30.17 46.81 30.93
CA GLU A 177 30.87 46.48 32.18
C GLU A 177 30.01 46.68 33.46
N VAL A 178 30.29 46.11 34.64
CA VAL A 178 31.41 46.42 35.56
C VAL A 178 31.37 45.46 36.79
N GLN A 179 32.48 44.75 37.09
CA GLN A 179 33.22 44.62 38.39
C GLN A 179 32.45 44.15 39.67
N GLN A 180 32.92 43.31 40.62
CA GLN A 180 34.26 42.96 41.13
C GLN A 180 34.17 41.79 42.17
N GLY A 181 35.24 41.00 42.30
CA GLY A 181 35.71 40.31 43.53
C GLY A 181 35.21 38.87 43.79
N GLY A 182 35.99 37.85 44.18
CA GLY A 182 37.40 37.69 44.54
C GLY A 182 37.59 36.40 45.40
N MET A 183 38.78 35.77 45.35
CA MET A 183 39.28 34.54 46.04
C MET A 183 38.79 33.18 45.45
N GLY A 184 39.64 32.28 44.90
CA GLY A 184 40.86 31.64 45.42
C GLY A 184 40.43 30.38 46.20
N VAL A 185 40.72 29.12 45.84
CA VAL A 185 42.03 28.43 45.80
C VAL A 185 41.93 27.07 45.07
N ASP A 186 43.08 26.63 44.56
CA ASP A 186 43.45 25.41 43.82
C ASP A 186 43.59 24.15 44.71
N PHE A 187 43.44 22.93 44.17
CA PHE A 187 44.23 21.73 44.53
C PHE A 187 43.95 20.53 43.61
N SER A 188 45.02 19.96 43.06
CA SER A 188 45.10 18.78 42.18
C SER A 188 44.91 17.42 42.90
N LYS A 189 44.41 16.39 42.19
CA LYS A 189 45.07 15.09 41.88
C LYS A 189 44.09 13.90 41.71
N ASP A 190 44.41 13.10 40.68
CA ASP A 190 44.37 11.63 40.55
C ASP A 190 43.22 10.82 41.18
N GLN A 191 42.56 9.96 40.41
CA GLN A 191 42.90 8.53 40.36
C GLN A 191 41.92 7.71 39.48
N ALA A 192 42.50 6.69 38.85
CA ALA A 192 41.93 5.72 37.92
C ALA A 192 40.72 4.91 38.40
N GLY A 193 39.89 4.48 37.45
CA GLY A 193 38.86 3.46 37.62
C GLY A 193 38.74 2.56 36.38
N PHE A 194 39.34 1.37 36.49
CA PHE A 194 39.17 0.20 35.63
C PHE A 194 37.69 -0.18 35.48
N PHE A 195 37.23 -0.53 34.27
CA PHE A 195 36.27 -1.64 34.04
C PHE A 195 36.20 -1.95 32.54
N GLN A 196 36.86 -3.03 32.11
CA GLN A 196 36.60 -3.68 30.81
C GLN A 196 36.06 -5.08 31.12
N GLN A 197 34.78 -5.28 30.86
CA GLN A 197 34.08 -6.54 31.10
C GLN A 197 34.15 -7.44 29.86
N GLN A 198 34.41 -8.71 30.14
CA GLN A 198 34.67 -9.83 29.24
C GLN A 198 33.56 -10.10 28.22
N GLN A 199 33.98 -10.41 26.98
CA GLN A 199 33.21 -11.21 26.03
C GLN A 199 33.55 -12.69 26.23
N ALA A 200 32.53 -13.55 26.21
CA ALA A 200 32.66 -15.01 26.18
C ALA A 200 32.76 -15.50 24.72
N PRO A 201 33.56 -16.55 24.42
CA PRO A 201 33.41 -17.29 23.17
C PRO A 201 32.72 -18.63 23.43
N GLY A 202 31.56 -18.79 22.78
CA GLY A 202 30.91 -20.07 22.57
C GLY A 202 31.37 -20.72 21.26
N GLN A 203 31.64 -22.03 21.37
CA GLN A 203 31.43 -23.08 20.37
C GLN A 203 32.27 -23.08 19.09
N THR A 204 33.32 -23.90 19.10
CA THR A 204 33.83 -24.60 17.92
C THR A 204 33.24 -26.02 17.82
N GLN A 205 32.90 -26.36 16.58
CA GLN A 205 32.22 -27.57 16.11
C GLN A 205 32.95 -28.87 16.44
N GLY A 206 32.19 -29.91 16.80
CA GLY A 206 32.62 -31.29 16.83
C GLY A 206 31.84 -32.10 15.79
N LEU A 207 32.60 -32.69 14.86
CA LEU A 207 32.19 -33.74 13.92
C LEU A 207 31.62 -34.95 14.68
N TRP A 208 30.51 -35.51 14.19
CA TRP A 208 30.32 -36.88 13.68
C TRP A 208 28.87 -37.04 13.24
#